data_AF-A0A960P305-F1
#
_entry.id   AF-A0A960P305-F1
#
_cell.length_a   1.000
_cell.length_b   1.000
_cell.length_c   1.000
_cell.angle_alpha   90.00
_cell.angle_beta   90.00
_cell.angle_gamma   90.00
#
_symmetry.space_group_name_H-M   'P 1'
#
loop_
_entity.id
_entity.type
_entity.pdbx_description
1 polymer ?
#
loop_
_entity_poly.entity_id
_entity_poly.type
_entity_poly.pdbx_seq_one_letter_code
_entity_poly.pdbx_strand_id
1 'polypeptide(L)'
;APLVESLENLPVVLTPTDDHIDGWVYDEERPAATEEDPNPKKTSGPAMDWYLDPSRWDVPLATSGPPEWPRVDRADEAAVADPPREPVDPVTVSEIETTDDQISFKVSEPGTPVLVKTSFFPNWDAHGADGPYRVSPNFMVVVPTGTEVTLTYGRTAVEWLGWLMTAIGIGAVIWLARRDGAGEQLPSTDPGPAADADDPLVR
;
A
#
# COMPACT_ATOMS: atom_id res chain seq x y z
N ALA A 1 -2.44 -7.16 18.34
CA ALA A 1 -1.10 -7.63 17.93
C ALA A 1 -0.28 -6.43 17.52
N PRO A 2 1.04 -6.42 17.73
CA PRO A 2 1.91 -5.36 17.21
C PRO A 2 1.86 -5.33 15.67
N LEU A 3 2.10 -4.17 15.07
CA LEU A 3 2.14 -4.00 13.62
C LEU A 3 3.38 -4.67 13.01
N VAL A 4 4.49 -4.65 13.74
CA VAL A 4 5.77 -5.21 13.35
C VAL A 4 6.25 -6.15 14.46
N GLU A 5 6.65 -7.36 14.12
CA GLU A 5 7.09 -8.38 15.10
C GLU A 5 8.21 -9.26 14.58
N SER A 6 9.04 -9.76 15.51
CA SER A 6 10.00 -10.81 15.20
C SER A 6 9.27 -12.08 14.78
N LEU A 7 9.84 -12.80 13.83
CA LEU A 7 9.40 -14.14 13.49
C LEU A 7 9.90 -15.17 14.50
N GLU A 8 9.22 -16.31 14.56
CA GLU A 8 9.67 -17.51 15.29
C GLU A 8 10.47 -18.45 14.39
N ASN A 9 10.09 -18.54 13.11
CA ASN A 9 10.78 -19.34 12.10
C ASN A 9 11.03 -18.52 10.82
N LEU A 10 11.99 -18.97 10.02
CA LEU A 10 12.22 -18.44 8.68
C LEU A 10 10.97 -18.61 7.80
N PRO A 11 10.64 -17.62 6.95
CA PRO A 11 9.64 -17.82 5.90
C PRO A 11 10.09 -18.90 4.90
N VAL A 12 9.12 -19.60 4.32
CA VAL A 12 9.37 -20.67 3.34
C VAL A 12 8.97 -20.21 1.95
N VAL A 13 9.90 -20.21 1.02
CA VAL A 13 9.67 -19.79 -0.36
C VAL A 13 9.04 -20.91 -1.18
N LEU A 14 7.89 -20.65 -1.79
CA LEU A 14 7.25 -21.59 -2.72
C LEU A 14 7.88 -21.49 -4.11
N THR A 15 8.23 -22.64 -4.70
CA THR A 15 8.83 -22.74 -6.03
C THR A 15 8.03 -23.68 -6.94
N PRO A 16 7.72 -23.32 -8.20
CA PRO A 16 7.97 -22.02 -8.82
C PRO A 16 7.19 -20.88 -8.14
N THR A 17 7.75 -19.68 -8.21
CA THR A 17 7.11 -18.48 -7.67
C THR A 17 5.87 -18.14 -8.48
N ASP A 18 4.76 -17.90 -7.78
CA ASP A 18 3.58 -17.25 -8.34
C ASP A 18 3.08 -16.17 -7.36
N ASP A 19 3.14 -14.92 -7.79
CA ASP A 19 2.63 -13.76 -7.04
C ASP A 19 1.26 -13.26 -7.54
N HIS A 20 0.67 -13.94 -8.52
CA HIS A 20 -0.65 -13.59 -9.00
C HIS A 20 -1.72 -14.02 -7.98
N ILE A 21 -2.88 -13.34 -8.00
CA ILE A 21 -3.97 -13.65 -7.06
C ILE A 21 -4.47 -15.09 -7.21
N ASP A 22 -4.48 -15.57 -8.45
CA ASP A 22 -4.62 -16.98 -8.80
C ASP A 22 -3.22 -17.57 -8.77
N GLY A 23 -2.99 -18.55 -7.92
CA GLY A 23 -1.66 -19.00 -7.49
C GLY A 23 -1.37 -18.61 -6.04
N TRP A 24 -1.69 -17.41 -5.58
CA TRP A 24 -1.41 -17.04 -4.19
C TRP A 24 -2.62 -17.24 -3.27
N VAL A 25 -3.71 -16.54 -3.59
CA VAL A 25 -4.92 -16.48 -2.75
C VAL A 25 -5.92 -17.56 -3.15
N TYR A 26 -6.02 -17.84 -4.44
CA TYR A 26 -6.85 -18.88 -5.02
C TYR A 26 -5.95 -19.89 -5.74
N ASP A 27 -6.45 -21.11 -5.94
CA ASP A 27 -5.78 -22.02 -6.86
C ASP A 27 -5.79 -21.47 -8.29
N GLU A 28 -4.72 -21.77 -9.02
CA GLU A 28 -4.57 -21.41 -10.43
C GLU A 28 -5.66 -22.10 -11.28
N GLU A 29 -5.91 -23.37 -10.99
CA GLU A 29 -6.89 -24.17 -11.68
C GLU A 29 -8.27 -24.01 -11.04
N ARG A 30 -9.27 -23.72 -11.88
CA ARG A 30 -10.66 -23.71 -11.44
C ARG A 30 -11.25 -25.11 -11.58
N PRO A 31 -12.06 -25.58 -10.61
CA PRO A 31 -12.80 -26.82 -10.79
C PRO A 31 -13.62 -26.82 -12.08
N ALA A 32 -13.70 -27.97 -12.74
CA ALA A 32 -14.51 -28.12 -13.95
C ALA A 32 -15.99 -27.94 -13.63
N ALA A 33 -16.71 -27.21 -14.49
CA ALA A 33 -18.16 -27.08 -14.38
C ALA A 33 -18.84 -28.44 -14.60
N THR A 34 -19.88 -28.70 -13.82
CA THR A 34 -20.72 -29.90 -13.93
C THR A 34 -22.16 -29.51 -14.25
N GLU A 35 -23.02 -30.46 -14.62
CA GLU A 35 -24.46 -30.17 -14.78
C GLU A 35 -25.10 -29.70 -13.47
N GLU A 36 -24.58 -30.17 -12.33
CA GLU A 36 -25.06 -29.80 -10.99
C GLU A 36 -24.52 -28.45 -10.52
N ASP A 37 -23.28 -28.12 -10.88
CA ASP A 37 -22.66 -26.82 -10.62
C ASP A 37 -22.06 -26.22 -11.91
N PRO A 38 -22.84 -25.40 -12.65
CA PRO A 38 -22.38 -24.80 -13.89
C PRO A 38 -21.39 -23.64 -13.68
N ASN A 39 -21.18 -23.17 -12.45
CA ASN A 39 -20.26 -22.08 -12.15
C ASN A 39 -19.53 -22.30 -10.81
N PRO A 40 -18.63 -23.30 -10.76
CA PRO A 40 -17.94 -23.65 -9.52
C PRO A 40 -17.08 -22.49 -9.02
N LYS A 41 -17.02 -22.31 -7.70
CA LYS A 41 -16.17 -21.30 -7.09
C LYS A 41 -14.69 -21.71 -7.19
N LYS A 42 -13.80 -20.72 -7.18
CA LYS A 42 -12.36 -20.98 -7.03
C LYS A 42 -12.10 -21.57 -5.66
N THR A 43 -11.18 -22.52 -5.61
CA THR A 43 -10.64 -23.10 -4.39
C THR A 43 -9.57 -22.19 -3.78
N SER A 44 -9.29 -22.41 -2.51
CA SER A 44 -8.32 -21.63 -1.76
C SER A 44 -6.91 -21.97 -2.19
N GLY A 45 -6.09 -20.95 -2.41
CA GLY A 45 -4.67 -21.12 -2.67
C GLY A 45 -3.85 -21.17 -1.38
N PRO A 46 -2.52 -21.33 -1.48
CA PRO A 46 -1.64 -21.58 -0.34
C PRO A 46 -1.70 -20.50 0.74
N ALA A 47 -1.83 -19.22 0.37
CA ALA A 47 -1.89 -18.13 1.32
C ALA A 47 -3.22 -18.10 2.09
N MET A 48 -4.32 -18.51 1.45
CA MET A 48 -5.62 -18.60 2.08
C MET A 48 -5.67 -19.82 3.00
N ASP A 49 -5.16 -20.97 2.57
CA ASP A 49 -5.09 -22.17 3.40
C ASP A 49 -4.23 -21.96 4.64
N TRP A 50 -3.12 -21.23 4.51
CA TRP A 50 -2.30 -20.80 5.65
C TRP A 50 -3.09 -19.89 6.60
N TYR A 51 -3.86 -18.95 6.05
CA TYR A 51 -4.63 -17.99 6.86
C TYR A 51 -5.77 -18.65 7.63
N LEU A 52 -6.44 -19.63 7.02
CA LEU A 52 -7.57 -20.35 7.60
C LEU A 52 -7.16 -21.35 8.69
N ASP A 53 -5.87 -21.71 8.78
CA ASP A 53 -5.34 -22.63 9.77
C ASP A 53 -4.32 -21.94 10.71
N PRO A 54 -4.74 -21.52 11.91
CA PRO A 54 -3.87 -20.88 12.89
C PRO A 54 -2.66 -21.72 13.33
N SER A 55 -2.71 -23.04 13.16
CA SER A 55 -1.58 -23.92 13.51
C SER A 55 -0.38 -23.78 12.57
N ARG A 56 -0.56 -23.07 11.45
CA ARG A 56 0.47 -22.81 10.43
C ARG A 56 1.09 -21.41 10.54
N TRP A 57 0.57 -20.56 11.43
CA TRP A 57 0.97 -19.14 11.49
C TRP A 57 2.41 -18.91 11.96
N ASP A 58 3.06 -19.94 12.50
CA ASP A 58 4.46 -19.94 12.93
C ASP A 58 5.46 -19.95 11.77
N VAL A 59 5.03 -20.34 10.56
CA VAL A 59 5.86 -20.36 9.34
C VAL A 59 5.13 -19.66 8.18
N PRO A 60 5.41 -18.37 7.92
CA PRO A 60 4.85 -17.69 6.76
C PRO A 60 5.34 -18.30 5.45
N LEU A 61 4.44 -18.51 4.50
CA LEU A 61 4.79 -18.84 3.12
C LEU A 61 5.20 -17.56 2.40
N ALA A 62 6.22 -17.62 1.54
CA ALA A 62 6.77 -16.49 0.82
C ALA A 62 6.78 -16.72 -0.70
N THR A 63 6.56 -15.66 -1.48
CA THR A 63 6.70 -15.74 -2.95
C THR A 63 8.15 -15.58 -3.40
N SER A 64 8.97 -14.92 -2.58
CA SER A 64 10.39 -14.67 -2.83
C SER A 64 11.12 -14.48 -1.50
N GLY A 65 12.45 -14.52 -1.55
CA GLY A 65 13.27 -14.35 -0.36
C GLY A 65 14.76 -14.59 -0.62
N PRO A 66 15.61 -14.27 0.37
CA PRO A 66 17.02 -14.60 0.36
C PRO A 66 17.32 -16.07 0.03
N PRO A 67 18.50 -16.39 -0.54
CA PRO A 67 18.89 -17.76 -0.90
C PRO A 67 18.93 -18.71 0.30
N GLU A 68 19.16 -18.21 1.51
CA GLU A 68 19.20 -18.97 2.75
C GLU A 68 17.82 -19.44 3.25
N TRP A 69 16.72 -18.84 2.78
CA TRP A 69 15.40 -19.29 3.20
C TRP A 69 15.06 -20.68 2.63
N PRO A 70 14.39 -21.54 3.42
CA PRO A 70 13.93 -22.83 2.95
C PRO A 70 13.02 -22.68 1.72
N ARG A 71 13.16 -23.61 0.78
CA ARG A 71 12.37 -23.67 -0.46
C ARG A 71 11.59 -24.98 -0.52
N VAL A 72 10.32 -24.88 -0.87
CA VAL A 72 9.42 -26.02 -1.03
C VAL A 72 8.86 -26.01 -2.45
N ASP A 73 8.79 -27.18 -3.06
CA ASP A 73 8.09 -27.34 -4.33
C ASP A 73 6.59 -27.14 -4.10
N ARG A 74 6.03 -26.17 -4.80
CA ARG A 74 4.61 -25.81 -4.74
C ARG A 74 3.70 -26.97 -5.13
N ALA A 75 4.18 -27.89 -5.96
CA ALA A 75 3.45 -29.10 -6.34
C ALA A 75 3.41 -30.17 -5.22
N ASP A 76 4.26 -30.04 -4.19
CA ASP A 76 4.23 -30.91 -3.01
C ASP A 76 3.26 -30.33 -1.97
N GLU A 77 1.97 -30.66 -2.12
CA GLU A 77 0.90 -30.21 -1.21
C GLU A 77 1.19 -30.54 0.26
N ALA A 78 1.83 -31.68 0.54
CA ALA A 78 2.15 -32.07 1.91
C ALA A 78 3.24 -31.17 2.51
N ALA A 79 4.29 -30.87 1.73
CA ALA A 79 5.34 -29.95 2.15
C ALA A 79 4.87 -28.49 2.24
N VAL A 80 3.89 -28.09 1.42
CA VAL A 80 3.24 -26.77 1.54
C VAL A 80 2.38 -26.72 2.80
N ALA A 81 1.61 -27.78 3.09
CA ALA A 81 0.75 -27.88 4.26
C ALA A 81 1.53 -27.87 5.57
N ASP A 82 2.64 -28.61 5.65
CA ASP A 82 3.53 -28.68 6.81
C ASP A 82 4.97 -28.30 6.42
N PRO A 83 5.25 -27.00 6.28
CA PRO A 83 6.56 -26.53 5.82
C PRO A 83 7.62 -26.68 6.93
N PRO A 84 8.92 -26.71 6.56
CA PRO A 84 10.00 -26.85 7.53
C PRO A 84 10.02 -25.67 8.51
N ARG A 85 10.12 -25.99 9.81
CA ARG A 85 10.28 -25.02 10.90
C ARG A 85 11.76 -24.83 11.17
N GLU A 86 12.30 -23.73 10.66
CA GLU A 86 13.68 -23.31 10.91
C GLU A 86 13.67 -22.11 11.86
N PRO A 87 13.98 -22.31 13.16
CA PRO A 87 13.90 -21.24 14.15
C PRO A 87 14.82 -20.08 13.83
N VAL A 88 14.36 -18.85 14.13
CA VAL A 88 15.19 -17.64 14.08
C VAL A 88 15.47 -17.13 15.48
N ASP A 89 16.63 -16.52 15.66
CA ASP A 89 16.96 -15.83 16.90
C ASP A 89 16.03 -14.61 17.06
N PRO A 90 15.26 -14.51 18.16
CA PRO A 90 14.26 -13.47 18.30
C PRO A 90 14.92 -12.10 18.44
N VAL A 91 14.40 -11.12 17.70
CA VAL A 91 14.87 -9.74 17.73
C VAL A 91 13.86 -8.83 18.43
N THR A 92 14.33 -7.85 19.20
CA THR A 92 13.42 -6.87 19.80
C THR A 92 13.10 -5.80 18.78
N VAL A 93 11.81 -5.60 18.50
CA VAL A 93 11.31 -4.49 17.67
C VAL A 93 10.80 -3.38 18.58
N SER A 94 11.19 -2.14 18.31
CA SER A 94 10.82 -0.96 19.09
C SER A 94 10.59 0.27 18.22
N GLU A 95 10.07 1.35 18.81
CA GLU A 95 9.89 2.64 18.13
C GLU A 95 9.12 2.52 16.80
N ILE A 96 8.04 1.74 16.80
CA ILE A 96 7.19 1.57 15.61
C ILE A 96 6.40 2.85 15.40
N GLU A 97 6.65 3.54 14.29
CA GLU A 97 5.89 4.70 13.84
C GLU A 97 5.25 4.42 12.48
N THR A 98 4.10 5.03 12.22
CA THR A 98 3.37 4.82 10.97
C THR A 98 2.69 6.12 10.55
N THR A 99 2.83 6.44 9.27
CA THR A 99 2.09 7.49 8.55
C THR A 99 1.23 6.84 7.47
N ASP A 100 0.58 7.65 6.63
CA ASP A 100 -0.20 7.15 5.50
C ASP A 100 0.65 6.41 4.45
N ASP A 101 1.92 6.81 4.29
CA ASP A 101 2.83 6.32 3.26
C ASP A 101 4.16 5.77 3.81
N GLN A 102 4.31 5.63 5.13
CA GLN A 102 5.56 5.16 5.75
C GLN A 102 5.30 4.31 6.99
N ILE A 103 6.16 3.30 7.19
CA ILE A 103 6.29 2.54 8.43
C ILE A 103 7.76 2.55 8.81
N SER A 104 8.11 2.97 10.02
CA SER A 104 9.48 2.92 10.53
C SER A 104 9.53 2.19 11.87
N PHE A 105 10.65 1.54 12.14
CA PHE A 105 10.90 0.85 13.39
C PHE A 105 12.39 0.62 13.61
N LYS A 106 12.75 0.26 14.84
CA LYS A 106 14.10 -0.17 15.21
C LYS A 106 14.13 -1.64 15.59
N VAL A 107 15.27 -2.27 15.31
CA VAL A 107 15.58 -3.64 15.73
C VAL A 107 16.79 -3.63 16.65
N SER A 108 16.83 -4.56 17.62
CA SER A 108 17.99 -4.68 18.52
C SER A 108 19.26 -5.08 17.76
N GLU A 109 19.14 -5.93 16.74
CA GLU A 109 20.25 -6.46 15.95
C GLU A 109 19.81 -6.68 14.49
N PRO A 110 20.67 -6.44 13.49
CA PRO A 110 20.37 -6.73 12.09
C PRO A 110 20.45 -8.23 11.77
N GLY A 111 19.92 -8.63 10.62
CA GLY A 111 20.02 -9.98 10.06
C GLY A 111 18.85 -10.91 10.36
N THR A 112 18.09 -10.67 11.45
CA THR A 112 16.88 -11.45 11.76
C THR A 112 15.68 -10.94 10.96
N PRO A 113 14.94 -11.79 10.22
CA PRO A 113 13.75 -11.35 9.48
C PRO A 113 12.63 -10.91 10.43
N VAL A 114 11.96 -9.83 10.04
CA VAL A 114 10.88 -9.20 10.82
C VAL A 114 9.61 -9.16 9.97
N LEU A 115 8.48 -9.55 10.57
CA LEU A 115 7.16 -9.51 9.96
C LEU A 115 6.55 -8.12 10.12
N VAL A 116 6.09 -7.54 9.01
CA VAL A 116 5.30 -6.31 8.95
C VAL A 116 3.88 -6.69 8.53
N LYS A 117 2.91 -6.54 9.44
CA LYS A 117 1.49 -6.89 9.24
C LYS A 117 0.72 -5.85 8.44
N THR A 118 1.36 -5.32 7.41
CA THR A 118 0.78 -4.43 6.41
C THR A 118 0.73 -5.17 5.09
N SER A 119 -0.33 -4.94 4.32
CA SER A 119 -0.49 -5.56 3.02
C SER A 119 0.67 -5.21 2.08
N PHE A 120 1.29 -6.24 1.50
CA PHE A 120 2.28 -6.11 0.45
C PHE A 120 1.65 -5.53 -0.81
N PHE A 121 2.42 -4.64 -1.43
CA PHE A 121 2.22 -4.09 -2.76
C PHE A 121 3.61 -3.82 -3.37
N PRO A 122 3.78 -3.97 -4.69
CA PRO A 122 5.08 -3.74 -5.35
C PRO A 122 5.65 -2.32 -5.18
N ASN A 123 4.83 -1.35 -4.76
CA ASN A 123 5.26 0.03 -4.55
C ASN A 123 5.95 0.26 -3.21
N TRP A 124 5.93 -0.71 -2.29
CA TRP A 124 6.69 -0.58 -1.04
C TRP A 124 8.19 -0.71 -1.31
N ASP A 125 8.96 0.24 -0.79
CA ASP A 125 10.42 0.24 -0.83
C ASP A 125 10.96 0.23 0.61
N ALA A 126 11.92 -0.65 0.90
CA ALA A 126 12.52 -0.77 2.22
C ALA A 126 13.93 -0.15 2.23
N HIS A 127 14.18 0.72 3.20
CA HIS A 127 15.50 1.27 3.50
C HIS A 127 16.01 0.72 4.84
N GLY A 128 17.30 0.40 4.90
CA GLY A 128 17.91 -0.24 6.07
C GLY A 128 17.58 -1.74 6.21
N ALA A 129 16.99 -2.34 5.17
CA ALA A 129 16.65 -3.75 5.12
C ALA A 129 16.60 -4.27 3.67
N ASP A 130 16.77 -5.57 3.49
CA ASP A 130 16.45 -6.26 2.24
C ASP A 130 14.96 -6.61 2.19
N GLY A 131 14.38 -6.58 0.99
CA GLY A 131 12.95 -6.76 0.75
C GLY A 131 12.26 -5.45 0.34
N PRO A 132 10.95 -5.28 0.61
CA PRO A 132 10.08 -6.21 1.33
C PRO A 132 9.70 -7.44 0.51
N TYR A 133 9.66 -8.60 1.16
CA TYR A 133 9.23 -9.87 0.60
C TYR A 133 7.77 -10.13 0.94
N ARG A 134 6.96 -10.48 -0.06
CA ARG A 134 5.56 -10.85 0.17
C ARG A 134 5.48 -12.20 0.88
N VAL A 135 4.73 -12.24 1.98
CA VAL A 135 4.43 -13.47 2.73
C VAL A 135 2.93 -13.64 2.98
N SER A 136 2.53 -14.84 3.40
CA SER A 136 1.14 -15.18 3.70
C SER A 136 0.57 -14.33 4.86
N PRO A 137 -0.71 -13.93 4.79
CA PRO A 137 -1.61 -14.08 3.65
C PRO A 137 -1.31 -13.06 2.54
N ASN A 138 -0.92 -11.86 2.92
CA ASN A 138 -0.41 -10.82 2.03
C ASN A 138 0.46 -9.83 2.81
N PHE A 139 1.17 -10.28 3.84
CA PHE A 139 2.03 -9.43 4.65
C PHE A 139 3.39 -9.23 4.00
N MET A 140 4.26 -8.49 4.68
CA MET A 140 5.64 -8.26 4.25
C MET A 140 6.61 -8.80 5.29
N VAL A 141 7.71 -9.37 4.84
CA VAL A 141 8.90 -9.60 5.66
C VAL A 141 10.04 -8.76 5.12
N VAL A 142 10.82 -8.17 6.02
CA VAL A 142 12.08 -7.50 5.69
C VAL A 142 13.21 -8.12 6.49
N VAL A 143 14.41 -8.12 5.94
CA VAL A 143 15.63 -8.56 6.64
C VAL A 143 16.47 -7.31 6.93
N PRO A 144 16.49 -6.80 8.18
CA PRO A 144 17.22 -5.59 8.52
C PRO A 144 18.72 -5.73 8.23
N THR A 145 19.29 -4.77 7.51
CA THR A 145 20.74 -4.65 7.28
C THR A 145 21.39 -3.65 8.25
N GLY A 146 20.57 -2.87 8.96
CA GLY A 146 20.93 -2.00 10.08
C GLY A 146 19.87 -2.04 11.19
N THR A 147 20.04 -1.20 12.21
CA THR A 147 19.13 -1.13 13.37
C THR A 147 17.90 -0.25 13.15
N GLU A 148 17.90 0.57 12.11
CA GLU A 148 16.80 1.46 11.74
C GLU A 148 16.26 1.02 10.37
N VAL A 149 14.97 0.72 10.32
CA VAL A 149 14.29 0.27 9.10
C VAL A 149 13.13 1.19 8.80
N THR A 150 13.00 1.57 7.53
CA THR A 150 11.91 2.41 7.04
C THR A 150 11.35 1.82 5.76
N LEU A 151 10.06 1.51 5.74
CA LEU A 151 9.30 1.14 4.55
C LEU A 151 8.55 2.38 4.07
N THR A 152 8.71 2.76 2.81
CA THR A 152 7.96 3.85 2.18
C THR A 152 7.12 3.32 1.04
N TYR A 153 5.86 3.72 0.99
CA TYR A 153 4.99 3.46 -0.13
C TYR A 153 5.31 4.48 -1.24
N GLY A 154 5.91 3.99 -2.32
CA GLY A 154 6.37 4.82 -3.43
C GLY A 154 5.23 5.58 -4.10
N ARG A 155 5.45 6.89 -4.30
CA ARG A 155 4.58 7.72 -5.14
C ARG A 155 4.84 7.40 -6.60
N THR A 156 3.80 7.04 -7.34
CA THR A 156 3.92 6.66 -8.75
C THR A 156 4.14 7.89 -9.64
N ALA A 157 4.79 7.73 -10.79
CA ALA A 157 4.95 8.83 -11.77
C ALA A 157 3.60 9.44 -12.20
N VAL A 158 2.54 8.63 -12.16
CA VAL A 158 1.17 9.05 -12.46
C VAL A 158 0.66 10.07 -11.44
N GLU A 159 1.00 9.93 -10.17
CA GLU A 159 0.61 10.90 -9.14
C GLU A 159 1.31 12.25 -9.35
N TRP A 160 2.60 12.24 -9.70
CA TRP A 160 3.32 13.47 -10.05
C TRP A 160 2.73 14.18 -11.27
N LEU A 161 2.36 13.41 -12.31
CA LEU A 161 1.68 13.95 -13.48
C LEU A 161 0.30 14.52 -13.12
N GLY A 162 -0.45 13.83 -12.26
CA GLY A 162 -1.72 14.30 -11.72
C GLY A 162 -1.58 15.65 -11.03
N TRP A 163 -0.60 15.78 -10.12
CA TRP A 163 -0.30 17.04 -9.44
C TRP A 163 0.07 18.17 -10.41
N LEU A 164 0.87 17.88 -11.43
CA LEU A 164 1.21 18.85 -12.48
C LEU A 164 -0.04 19.29 -13.23
N MET A 165 -0.91 18.36 -13.66
CA MET A 165 -2.16 18.69 -14.36
C MET A 165 -3.11 19.49 -13.48
N THR A 166 -3.22 19.17 -12.19
CA THR A 166 -3.99 19.96 -11.22
C THR A 166 -3.45 21.39 -11.11
N ALA A 167 -2.13 21.57 -11.02
CA ALA A 167 -1.51 22.90 -10.99
C ALA A 167 -1.78 23.69 -12.28
N ILE A 168 -1.70 23.04 -13.45
CA ILE A 168 -2.04 23.64 -14.74
C ILE A 168 -3.51 24.08 -14.76
N GLY A 169 -4.43 23.21 -14.32
CA GLY A 169 -5.87 23.52 -14.26
C GLY A 169 -6.18 24.70 -13.35
N ILE A 170 -5.61 24.73 -12.14
CA ILE A 170 -5.73 25.87 -11.22
C ILE A 170 -5.18 27.14 -11.86
N GLY A 171 -4.01 27.06 -12.50
CA GLY A 171 -3.42 28.19 -13.23
C GLY A 171 -4.31 28.72 -14.34
N ALA A 172 -4.94 27.83 -15.12
CA ALA A 172 -5.88 28.20 -16.18
C ALA A 172 -7.14 28.89 -15.64
N VAL A 173 -7.71 28.39 -14.53
CA VAL A 173 -8.86 29.02 -13.86
C VAL A 173 -8.51 30.42 -13.34
N ILE A 174 -7.35 30.59 -12.69
CA ILE A 174 -6.88 31.90 -12.21
C ILE A 174 -6.66 32.85 -13.38
N TRP A 175 -6.08 32.37 -14.48
CA TRP A 175 -5.85 33.18 -15.69
C TRP A 175 -7.17 33.66 -16.31
N LEU A 176 -8.17 32.78 -16.45
CA LEU A 176 -9.51 33.15 -16.93
C LEU A 176 -10.17 34.18 -16.00
N ALA A 177 -10.19 33.93 -14.69
CA ALA A 177 -10.79 34.85 -13.73
C ALA A 177 -10.15 36.25 -13.76
N ARG A 178 -8.83 36.34 -14.00
CA ARG A 178 -8.12 37.62 -14.12
C ARG A 178 -8.35 38.33 -15.45
N ARG A 179 -8.70 37.62 -16.52
CA ARG A 179 -9.03 38.24 -17.81
C ARG A 179 -10.42 38.89 -17.76
N ASP A 180 -11.37 38.27 -17.07
CA ASP A 180 -12.75 38.73 -17.01
C ASP A 180 -12.92 39.87 -15.97
N GLY A 181 -12.07 39.93 -14.94
CA GLY A 181 -12.02 41.04 -13.97
C GLY A 181 -11.44 42.37 -14.47
N ALA A 182 -10.98 42.45 -15.73
CA ALA A 182 -10.43 43.67 -16.33
C ALA A 182 -11.45 44.43 -17.22
N GLY A 183 -12.70 43.95 -17.32
CA GLY A 183 -13.66 44.42 -18.33
C GLY A 183 -14.95 45.07 -17.83
N GLU A 184 -15.25 45.12 -16.53
CA GLU A 184 -16.53 45.65 -16.04
C GLU A 184 -16.37 47.03 -15.41
N GLN A 185 -16.27 48.06 -16.27
CA GLN A 185 -16.70 49.40 -15.89
C GLN A 185 -18.21 49.35 -15.64
N LEU A 186 -18.60 49.25 -14.36
CA LEU A 186 -19.98 49.47 -13.96
C LEU A 186 -20.39 50.86 -14.47
N PRO A 187 -21.53 51.00 -15.18
CA PRO A 187 -22.00 52.30 -15.64
C PRO A 187 -22.21 53.21 -14.42
N SER A 188 -21.49 54.32 -14.37
CA SER A 188 -21.68 55.36 -13.38
C SER A 188 -23.12 55.84 -13.45
N THR A 189 -23.89 55.55 -12.39
CA THR A 189 -25.19 56.18 -12.19
C THR A 189 -24.94 57.65 -11.89
N ASP A 190 -25.09 58.49 -12.90
CA ASP A 190 -25.05 59.94 -12.77
C ASP A 190 -26.31 60.39 -12.00
N PRO A 191 -26.20 60.96 -10.79
CA PRO A 191 -27.35 61.56 -10.15
C PRO A 191 -27.61 62.90 -10.85
N GLY A 192 -28.66 62.92 -11.70
CA GLY A 192 -29.12 64.14 -12.35
C GLY A 192 -29.31 65.30 -11.36
N PRO A 193 -29.18 66.56 -11.83
CA PRO A 193 -29.02 67.71 -10.97
C PRO A 193 -30.17 67.85 -9.97
N ALA A 194 -29.81 68.02 -8.70
CA ALA A 194 -30.72 68.35 -7.63
C ALA A 194 -31.49 69.63 -8.02
N ALA A 195 -32.82 69.55 -7.99
CA ALA A 195 -33.66 70.72 -8.10
C ALA A 195 -33.40 71.62 -6.89
N ASP A 196 -32.79 72.78 -7.12
CA ASP A 196 -32.72 73.87 -6.15
C ASP A 196 -34.15 74.29 -5.81
N ALA A 197 -34.54 73.99 -4.58
CA ALA A 197 -35.68 74.60 -3.92
C ALA A 197 -35.19 75.77 -3.07
N ASP A 198 -35.95 76.86 -3.18
CA ASP A 198 -36.00 78.05 -2.32
C ASP A 198 -35.02 79.20 -2.58
N ASP A 199 -35.57 80.31 -3.11
CA ASP A 199 -35.36 81.63 -2.49
C ASP A 199 -36.66 82.47 -2.56
N PRO A 200 -37.07 83.18 -1.49
CA PRO A 200 -38.38 83.80 -1.34
C PRO A 200 -38.42 85.31 -1.69
N LEU A 201 -39.64 85.78 -1.99
CA LEU A 201 -40.19 87.14 -1.77
C LEU A 201 -39.37 88.39 -2.18
N VAL A 202 -39.84 89.13 -3.20
CA VAL A 202 -39.87 90.61 -3.17
C VAL A 202 -41.09 91.17 -3.94
N ARG A 203 -42.01 91.76 -3.15
CA ARG A 203 -43.00 92.84 -3.41
C ARG A 203 -44.08 92.70 -4.49
#